data_AF-A0AAW7XFF9-F1
#
_entry.id   AF-A0AAW7XFF9-F1
#
_cell.length_a   1.000
_cell.length_b   1.000
_cell.length_c   1.000
_cell.angle_alpha   90.00
_cell.angle_beta   90.00
_cell.angle_gamma   90.00
#
_symmetry.space_group_name_H-M   'P 1'
#
loop_
_entity.id
_entity.type
_entity.pdbx_description
1 polymer ?
#
loop_
_entity_poly.entity_id
_entity_poly.type
_entity_poly.pdbx_seq_one_letter_code
_entity_poly.pdbx_strand_id
1 'polypeptide(L)'
;QVGRTILGEEQWNWLNLELKNSTANFNVVMSSIQVIPAEHPYEKWGNFPNERERLFGVIAGSKAKNVIILSRYVGLFDKAKARIVGSDQY
;
A
#
# COMPACT_ATOMS: atom_id res chain seq x y z
N GLN A 1 -23.16 6.15 -7.29
CA GLN A 1 -22.79 5.43 -6.06
C GLN A 1 -21.53 6.09 -5.52
N VAL A 2 -21.50 6.49 -4.25
CA VAL A 2 -20.24 6.84 -3.59
C VAL A 2 -19.41 5.56 -3.60
N GLY A 3 -18.31 5.54 -4.37
CA GLY A 3 -17.46 4.36 -4.48
C GLY A 3 -16.97 3.94 -3.09
N ARG A 4 -16.90 2.63 -2.82
CA ARG A 4 -16.37 2.16 -1.54
C ARG A 4 -14.89 2.53 -1.47
N THR A 5 -14.47 3.18 -0.39
CA THR A 5 -13.09 3.63 -0.18
C THR A 5 -12.41 2.83 0.93
N ILE A 6 -11.08 2.71 0.87
CA ILE A 6 -10.26 2.21 1.98
C ILE A 6 -9.81 3.37 2.87
N LEU A 7 -9.45 4.51 2.27
CA LEU A 7 -9.04 5.72 2.98
C LEU A 7 -9.94 6.90 2.58
N GLY A 8 -10.42 7.68 3.55
CA GLY A 8 -11.13 8.93 3.25
C GLY A 8 -10.22 9.94 2.52
N GLU A 9 -10.80 10.92 1.83
CA GLU A 9 -10.01 11.94 1.10
C GLU A 9 -9.01 12.68 1.99
N GLU A 10 -9.37 12.97 3.24
CA GLU A 10 -8.46 13.57 4.21
C GLU A 10 -7.25 12.67 4.52
N GLN A 11 -7.48 11.36 4.65
CA GLN A 11 -6.41 10.38 4.88
C GLN A 11 -5.52 10.22 3.66
N TRP A 12 -6.09 10.27 2.45
CA TRP A 12 -5.31 10.26 1.20
C TRP A 12 -4.43 11.48 1.07
N ASN A 13 -4.96 12.67 1.36
CA ASN A 13 -4.20 13.91 1.35
C ASN A 13 -3.08 13.89 2.38
N TRP A 14 -3.38 13.43 3.60
CA TRP A 14 -2.39 13.24 4.65
C TRP A 14 -1.26 12.30 4.21
N LEU A 15 -1.58 11.09 3.73
CA LEU A 15 -0.57 10.10 3.33
C LEU A 15 0.34 10.63 2.22
N ASN A 16 -0.24 11.32 1.23
CA ASN A 16 0.52 11.92 0.14
C ASN A 16 1.47 13.02 0.63
N LEU A 17 1.03 13.88 1.54
CA LEU A 17 1.86 14.94 2.12
C LEU A 17 2.99 14.38 3.00
N GLU A 18 2.70 13.38 3.83
CA GLU A 18 3.71 12.72 4.67
C GLU A 18 4.83 12.10 3.83
N LEU A 19 4.47 11.31 2.81
CA LEU A 19 5.47 10.67 1.95
C LEU A 19 6.24 11.71 1.11
N LYS A 20 5.55 12.70 0.54
CA LYS A 20 6.19 13.74 -0.29
C LYS A 20 7.18 14.60 0.49
N ASN A 21 6.90 14.86 1.76
CA ASN A 21 7.75 15.71 2.61
C ASN A 21 8.77 14.91 3.43
N SER A 22 8.73 13.58 3.36
CA SER A 22 9.62 12.73 4.15
C SER A 22 11.08 12.87 3.71
N THR A 23 11.94 13.15 4.69
CA THR A 23 13.41 13.13 4.54
C THR A 23 14.04 11.84 5.10
N ALA A 24 13.22 10.92 5.60
CA ALA A 24 13.68 9.69 6.22
C ALA A 24 14.38 8.77 5.21
N ASN A 25 15.34 7.97 5.70
CA ASN A 25 16.00 6.96 4.88
C ASN A 25 15.07 5.79 4.52
N PHE A 26 14.05 5.53 5.34
CA PHE A 26 13.04 4.50 5.14
C PHE A 26 11.67 5.04 5.54
N ASN A 27 10.64 4.61 4.81
CA ASN A 27 9.25 4.96 5.09
C ASN A 27 8.45 3.68 5.19
N VAL A 28 7.74 3.47 6.30
CA VAL A 28 6.95 2.25 6.51
C VAL A 28 5.47 2.59 6.44
N VAL A 29 4.78 2.04 5.43
CA VAL A 29 3.32 2.14 5.31
C VAL A 29 2.73 0.83 5.80
N MET A 30 1.98 0.88 6.90
CA MET A 30 1.39 -0.30 7.51
C MET A 30 -0.11 -0.39 7.19
N SER A 31 -0.56 -1.56 6.75
CA SER A 31 -1.98 -1.84 6.45
C SER A 31 -2.48 -3.06 7.22
N SER A 32 -3.66 -2.95 7.80
CA SER A 32 -4.32 -4.06 8.52
C SER A 32 -4.83 -5.17 7.59
N ILE A 33 -4.99 -4.88 6.30
CA ILE A 33 -5.46 -5.82 5.27
C ILE A 33 -4.41 -6.02 4.19
N GLN A 34 -4.51 -7.13 3.46
CA GLN A 34 -3.52 -7.54 2.47
C GLN A 34 -3.45 -6.56 1.29
N VAL A 35 -2.25 -6.02 1.00
CA VAL A 35 -2.04 -5.05 -0.09
C VAL A 35 -1.71 -5.73 -1.43
N ILE A 36 -0.86 -6.77 -1.41
CA ILE A 36 -0.33 -7.41 -2.63
C ILE A 36 -1.13 -8.67 -3.05
N PRO A 37 -1.39 -9.66 -2.17
CA PRO A 37 -2.01 -10.92 -2.58
C PRO A 37 -3.44 -10.73 -3.10
N ALA A 38 -3.77 -11.40 -4.21
CA ALA A 38 -5.08 -11.32 -4.86
C ALA A 38 -5.95 -12.58 -4.65
N GLU A 39 -5.43 -13.65 -4.05
CA GLU A 39 -6.02 -14.98 -4.21
C GLU A 39 -6.94 -15.45 -3.05
N HIS A 40 -6.95 -14.74 -1.90
CA HIS A 40 -7.74 -15.17 -0.74
C HIS A 40 -9.09 -14.42 -0.59
N PRO A 41 -10.15 -15.06 -0.07
CA PRO A 41 -11.50 -14.46 -0.01
C PRO A 41 -11.68 -13.36 1.06
N TYR A 42 -10.66 -13.11 1.89
CA TYR A 42 -10.73 -12.11 2.97
C TYR A 42 -10.61 -10.66 2.48
N GLU A 43 -10.90 -9.71 3.36
CA GLU A 43 -10.69 -8.28 3.11
C GLU A 43 -9.22 -7.99 2.73
N LYS A 44 -9.07 -7.40 1.54
CA LYS A 44 -7.80 -7.09 0.88
C LYS A 44 -7.99 -5.88 -0.04
N TRP A 45 -6.90 -5.18 -0.33
CA TRP A 45 -6.87 -4.10 -1.31
C TRP A 45 -7.25 -4.56 -2.71
N GLY A 46 -7.06 -5.85 -3.03
CA GLY A 46 -7.55 -6.45 -4.28
C GLY A 46 -9.07 -6.36 -4.50
N ASN A 47 -9.87 -6.14 -3.44
CA ASN A 47 -11.32 -5.91 -3.56
C ASN A 47 -11.65 -4.45 -3.92
N PHE A 48 -10.66 -3.54 -3.89
CA PHE A 48 -10.76 -2.11 -4.14
C PHE A 48 -9.67 -1.68 -5.14
N PRO A 49 -9.73 -2.13 -6.41
CA PRO A 49 -8.63 -1.96 -7.36
C PRO A 49 -8.21 -0.50 -7.55
N ASN A 50 -9.16 0.43 -7.60
CA ASN A 50 -8.87 1.87 -7.75
C ASN A 50 -8.15 2.45 -6.53
N GLU A 51 -8.53 2.04 -5.31
CA GLU A 51 -7.86 2.48 -4.07
C GLU A 51 -6.44 1.90 -3.99
N ARG A 52 -6.27 0.65 -4.42
CA ARG A 52 -4.96 -0.01 -4.51
C ARG A 52 -4.04 0.69 -5.50
N GLU A 53 -4.55 1.02 -6.68
CA GLU A 53 -3.81 1.78 -7.68
C GLU A 53 -3.45 3.17 -7.15
N ARG A 54 -4.38 3.86 -6.48
CA ARG A 54 -4.13 5.14 -5.81
C ARG A 54 -3.02 5.04 -4.76
N LEU A 55 -2.98 3.97 -3.95
CA LEU A 55 -1.90 3.73 -3.00
C LEU A 55 -0.53 3.68 -3.68
N PHE A 56 -0.42 2.87 -4.74
CA PHE A 56 0.83 2.74 -5.48
C PHE A 56 1.21 4.04 -6.20
N GLY A 57 0.22 4.75 -6.75
CA GLY A 57 0.42 6.06 -7.37
C GLY A 57 0.93 7.11 -6.38
N VAL A 58 0.38 7.17 -5.17
CA VAL A 58 0.87 8.06 -4.11
C VAL A 58 2.30 7.72 -3.72
N ILE A 59 2.61 6.44 -3.51
CA ILE A 59 3.96 5.98 -3.17
C ILE A 59 4.96 6.36 -4.28
N ALA A 60 4.66 6.01 -5.53
CA ALA A 60 5.53 6.30 -6.67
C ALA A 60 5.70 7.81 -6.91
N GLY A 61 4.61 8.57 -6.85
CA GLY A 61 4.59 10.01 -7.07
C GLY A 61 5.26 10.84 -5.96
N SER A 62 5.29 10.32 -4.73
CA SER A 62 5.91 11.00 -3.58
C SER A 62 7.43 11.13 -3.69
N LYS A 63 8.09 10.22 -4.44
CA LYS A 63 9.56 10.07 -4.48
C LYS A 63 10.21 9.83 -3.11
N ALA A 64 9.44 9.36 -2.13
CA ALA A 64 9.93 9.00 -0.80
C ALA A 64 10.97 7.86 -0.91
N LYS A 65 12.02 7.92 -0.09
CA LYS A 65 13.08 6.91 -0.10
C LYS A 65 12.61 5.61 0.56
N ASN A 66 12.93 4.48 -0.07
CA ASN A 66 12.79 3.13 0.47
C ASN A 66 11.45 2.88 1.18
N VAL A 67 10.35 3.04 0.46
CA VAL A 67 9.01 2.79 0.99
C VAL A 67 8.79 1.28 1.15
N ILE A 68 8.51 0.84 2.37
CA ILE A 68 8.21 -0.55 2.73
C ILE A 68 6.73 -0.62 3.09
N ILE A 69 5.99 -1.49 2.41
CA ILE A 69 4.61 -1.80 2.77
C ILE A 69 4.59 -3.04 3.65
N LEU A 70 4.07 -2.90 4.86
CA LEU A 70 3.80 -4.01 5.77
C LEU A 70 2.30 -4.24 5.82
N SER A 71 1.86 -5.48 5.57
CA SER A 71 0.45 -5.84 5.66
C SER A 71 0.26 -7.15 6.40
N ARG A 72 -0.94 -7.34 6.97
CA ARG A 72 -1.34 -8.60 7.61
C ARG A 72 -1.02 -9.81 6.72
N TYR A 73 -0.35 -10.80 7.30
CA TYR A 73 -0.14 -12.11 6.69
C TYR A 73 -1.38 -12.98 6.95
N VAL A 74 -1.92 -13.62 5.91
CA VAL A 74 -2.98 -14.63 6.05
C VAL A 74 -2.47 -15.91 5.41
N GLY A 75 -1.62 -16.61 6.15
CA GLY A 75 -1.19 -17.97 5.86
C GLY A 75 -1.10 -18.73 7.18
N LEU A 76 -1.64 -19.95 7.22
CA LEU A 76 -1.04 -20.96 8.09
C LEU A 76 0.43 -21.06 7.65
N PHE A 77 1.36 -20.96 8.60
CA PHE A 77 2.81 -20.89 8.40
C PHE A 77 3.31 -21.52 7.08
N ASP A 78 3.57 -20.70 6.07
CA ASP A 78 4.49 -21.05 5.01
C ASP A 78 5.22 -19.79 4.52
N LYS A 79 6.47 -19.68 4.98
CA LYS A 79 7.53 -18.73 4.62
C LYS A 79 7.04 -17.37 4.07
N ALA A 80 7.13 -16.35 4.92
CA ALA A 80 7.00 -14.96 4.49
C ALA A 80 8.02 -14.64 3.38
N LYS A 81 7.54 -14.46 2.15
CA LYS A 81 8.35 -14.01 1.01
C LYS A 81 8.29 -12.47 1.00
N ALA A 82 9.35 -11.82 1.47
CA ALA A 82 9.51 -10.39 1.29
C ALA A 82 9.70 -10.10 -0.21
N ARG A 83 8.81 -9.31 -0.81
CA ARG A 83 8.96 -8.83 -2.19
C ARG A 83 9.24 -7.34 -2.14
N ILE A 84 10.47 -6.97 -2.48
CA ILE A 84 10.84 -5.59 -2.75
C ILE A 84 10.24 -5.24 -4.11
N VAL A 85 9.35 -4.25 -4.14
CA VAL A 85 8.88 -3.65 -5.40
C VAL A 85 9.88 -2.56 -5.75
N GLY A 86 10.78 -2.87 -6.68
CA GLY A 86 11.66 -1.90 -7.35
C GLY A 86 10.94 -1.27 -8.54
N SER A 87 11.38 -0.07 -8.92
CA SER A 87 10.83 0.82 -9.96
C SER A 87 10.80 0.28 -11.40
N ASP A 88 11.10 -1.00 -11.60
CA ASP A 88 11.05 -1.59 -12.92
C ASP A 88 9.73 -2.35 -13.05
N GLN A 89 8.87 -1.84 -13.95
CA GLN A 89 7.51 -2.27 -14.28
C GLN A 89 6.42 -1.39 -13.64
N TYR A 90 6.40 -0.11 -14.02
CA TYR A 90 5.22 0.61 -14.53
C TYR A 90 5.71 1.75 -15.44
#